data_AF-A0A7C2XFK3-F1
#
_entry.id   AF-A0A7C2XFK3-F1
#
_cell.length_a   1.000
_cell.length_b   1.000
_cell.length_c   1.000
_cell.angle_alpha   90.00
_cell.angle_beta   90.00
_cell.angle_gamma   90.00
#
_symmetry.space_group_name_H-M   'P 1'
#
loop_
_entity.id
_entity.type
_entity.pdbx_description
1 polymer ?
#
loop_
_entity_poly.entity_id
_entity_poly.type
_entity_poly.pdbx_seq_one_letter_code
_entity_poly.pdbx_strand_id
1 'polypeptide(L)' 'TTWQCRNCGYTHEGEAAPDRCPACDHAQAHFELLKENW' A
#
# COMPACT_ATOMS: atom_id res chain seq x y z
N THR A 1 8.28 -4.76 5.39
CA THR A 1 7.55 -5.22 4.19
C THR A 1 7.12 -4.00 3.39
N THR A 2 6.92 -4.13 2.08
CA THR A 2 6.50 -3.00 1.25
C THR A 2 5.06 -3.22 0.81
N TRP A 3 4.23 -2.20 0.99
CA TRP A 3 2.81 -2.21 0.65
C TRP A 3 2.54 -1.21 -0.45
N GLN A 4 1.82 -1.60 -1.49
CA GLN A 4 1.42 -0.71 -2.58
C GLN A 4 -0.09 -0.53 -2.59
N CYS A 5 -0.54 0.72 -2.67
CA CYS A 5 -1.95 1.04 -2.87
C CYS A 5 -2.36 0.73 -4.32
N ARG A 6 -3.28 -0.20 -4.51
CA ARG A 6 -3.82 -0.57 -5.83
C ARG A 6 -4.69 0.51 -6.47
N ASN A 7 -5.13 1.49 -5.69
CA ASN A 7 -5.96 2.59 -6.18
C ASN A 7 -5.12 3.70 -6.86
N CYS A 8 -3.97 4.05 -6.29
CA CYS A 8 -3.21 5.23 -6.73
C CYS A 8 -1.71 4.98 -6.92
N GLY A 9 -1.19 3.79 -6.61
CA GLY A 9 0.22 3.45 -6.73
C GLY A 9 1.13 3.91 -5.59
N TYR A 10 0.60 4.55 -4.53
CA TYR A 10 1.41 4.95 -3.37
C TYR A 10 2.05 3.74 -2.69
N THR A 11 3.33 3.85 -2.35
CA THR A 11 4.11 2.80 -1.68
C THR A 11 4.40 3.17 -0.24
N HIS A 12 4.16 2.23 0.67
CA HIS A 12 4.43 2.36 2.10
C HIS A 12 5.40 1.27 2.56
N GLU A 13 6.48 1.66 3.21
CA GLU A 13 7.43 0.74 3.85
C GLU A 13 7.09 0.62 5.34
N GLY A 14 6.76 -0.60 5.79
CA GLY A 14 6.35 -0.87 7.16
C GLY A 14 5.92 -2.31 7.36
N GLU A 15 5.74 -2.74 8.61
CA GLU A 15 5.26 -4.08 8.93
C GLU A 15 3.81 -4.31 8.49
N ALA A 16 3.01 -3.24 8.37
CA ALA A 16 1.61 -3.28 7.95
C ALA A 16 1.28 -2.10 7.01
N ALA A 17 0.20 -2.24 6.23
CA ALA A 17 -0.37 -1.14 5.46
C ALA A 17 -1.00 -0.08 6.40
N PRO A 18 -1.01 1.21 6.04
CA PRO A 18 -1.68 2.24 6.84
C PRO A 18 -3.22 2.13 6.74
N ASP A 19 -3.94 2.57 7.77
CA ASP A 19 -5.42 2.55 7.82
C ASP A 19 -6.06 3.29 6.63
N ARG A 20 -5.41 4.37 6.19
CA ARG A 20 -5.79 5.16 5.02
C ARG A 20 -4.56 5.51 4.19
N CYS A 21 -4.73 5.49 2.87
CA CYS A 21 -3.68 5.89 1.95
C CYS A 21 -3.41 7.40 2.06
N PRO A 22 -2.19 7.84 2.38
CA PRO A 22 -1.88 9.27 2.53
C PRO A 22 -1.92 10.05 1.20
N ALA A 23 -1.93 9.35 0.06
CA ALA A 23 -1.99 9.98 -1.26
C ALA A 23 -3.43 10.13 -1.80
N CYS A 24 -4.33 9.19 -1.53
CA CYS A 24 -5.69 9.18 -2.11
C CYS A 24 -6.82 9.00 -1.10
N ASP A 25 -6.51 8.94 0.20
CA ASP A 25 -7.46 8.81 1.31
C ASP A 25 -8.40 7.58 1.28
N HIS A 26 -8.03 6.55 0.50
CA HIS A 26 -8.76 5.28 0.46
C HIS A 26 -8.32 4.33 1.59
N ALA A 27 -9.23 3.45 1.99
CA ALA A 27 -9.02 2.52 3.10
C ALA A 27 -7.87 1.52 2.86
N GLN A 28 -7.32 1.00 3.95
CA GLN A 28 -6.26 -0.02 3.99
C GLN A 28 -6.52 -1.23 3.08
N ALA A 29 -7.78 -1.60 2.84
CA ALA A 29 -8.19 -2.70 1.96
C ALA A 29 -7.70 -2.56 0.50
N HIS A 30 -7.29 -1.36 0.08
CA HIS A 30 -6.70 -1.12 -1.23
C HIS A 30 -5.20 -1.46 -1.30
N PHE A 31 -4.52 -1.70 -0.17
CA PHE A 31 -3.11 -2.06 -0.17
C PHE A 31 -2.89 -3.55 -0.43
N GLU A 32 -1.80 -3.86 -1.13
CA GLU A 32 -1.27 -5.21 -1.29
C GLU A 32 0.23 -5.26 -0.97
N LEU A 33 0.74 -6.43 -0.59
CA LEU A 33 2.18 -6.62 -0.42
C LEU A 33 2.84 -6.55 -1.80
N LEU A 34 3.77 -5.62 -1.94
CA LEU A 34 4.60 -5.50 -3.13
C LEU A 34 5.57 -6.69 -3.14
N LYS A 35 5.31 -7.65 -4.04
CA LYS A 35 6.21 -8.78 -4.32
C LYS A 35 6.96 -8.50 -5.62
N GLU A 36 8.26 -8.31 -5.52
CA GLU A 36 9.12 -8.25 -6.70
C GLU A 36 9.37 -9.69 -7.18
N ASN A 37 8.67 -10.09 -8.25
CA ASN A 37 8.89 -11.38 -8.92
C ASN A 37 9.80 -11.12 -10.12
N TRP A 38 11.10 -11.34 -9.96
CA TRP A 38 12.12 -11.27 -11.02
C TRP A 38 12.39 -12.65 -11.62
#